data_AF-A0A9X9S4X1-F1
#
_entry.id   AF-A0A9X9S4X1-F1
#
_cell.length_a   1.000
_cell.length_b   1.000
_cell.length_c   1.000
_cell.angle_alpha   90.00
_cell.angle_beta   90.00
_cell.angle_gamma   90.00
#
_symmetry.space_group_name_H-M   'P 1'
#
loop_
_entity.id
_entity.type
_entity.pdbx_description
1 polymer ?
#
loop_
_entity_poly.entity_id
_entity_poly.type
_entity_poly.pdbx_seq_one_letter_code
_entity_poly.pdbx_strand_id
1 'polypeptide(L)'
;MKVNLKRYGLYLVRWQLSTPILAGVGIILASMGALTAAIVANLIGGLIFFWVDRFIFTSETLDAQWEVKENICCVDCGKITRGYRLVKTQTYDRSDDPEPEFRCEDCSIKKSEVLKQQGHNH
;
A
#
# COMPACT_ATOMS: atom_id res chain seq x y z
N MET A 1 5.54 -14.94 2.47
CA MET A 1 6.02 -13.58 2.13
C MET A 1 7.15 -13.68 1.12
N LYS A 2 6.94 -13.27 -0.14
CA LYS A 2 8.03 -13.16 -1.13
C LYS A 2 8.63 -11.76 -0.99
N VAL A 3 9.83 -11.67 -0.43
CA VAL A 3 10.55 -10.39 -0.34
C VAL A 3 10.94 -9.97 -1.75
N ASN A 4 10.41 -8.83 -2.22
CA ASN A 4 10.83 -8.28 -3.50
C ASN A 4 12.23 -7.68 -3.34
N LEU A 5 13.27 -8.42 -3.76
CA LEU A 5 14.68 -8.05 -3.63
C LEU A 5 15.00 -6.67 -4.25
N LYS A 6 14.26 -6.24 -5.28
CA LYS A 6 14.43 -4.89 -5.86
C LYS A 6 13.98 -3.81 -4.89
N ARG A 7 12.81 -3.98 -4.25
CA ARG A 7 12.30 -3.05 -3.23
C ARG A 7 13.17 -3.06 -1.98
N TYR A 8 13.68 -4.23 -1.59
CA TYR A 8 14.63 -4.34 -0.49
C TYR A 8 15.96 -3.62 -0.79
N GLY A 9 16.48 -3.74 -2.02
CA GLY A 9 17.64 -2.98 -2.47
C GLY A 9 17.43 -1.47 -2.42
N LEU A 10 16.29 -0.96 -2.92
CA LEU A 10 15.96 0.47 -2.82
C LEU A 10 15.81 0.93 -1.36
N TYR A 11 15.20 0.11 -0.51
CA TYR A 11 15.10 0.38 0.92
C TYR A 11 16.48 0.51 1.58
N LEU A 12 17.43 -0.36 1.24
CA LEU A 12 18.80 -0.31 1.74
C LEU A 12 19.56 0.92 1.23
N VAL A 13 19.42 1.29 -0.04
CA VAL A 13 20.03 2.52 -0.59
C VAL A 13 19.49 3.77 0.09
N ARG A 14 18.17 3.84 0.27
CA ARG A 14 17.54 4.91 1.04
C ARG A 14 18.07 4.96 2.48
N TRP A 15 18.25 3.81 3.12
CA TRP A 15 18.80 3.73 4.46
C TRP A 15 20.20 4.35 4.55
N GLN A 16 21.08 4.11 3.57
CA GLN A 16 22.41 4.72 3.51
C GLN A 16 22.37 6.24 3.32
N LEU A 17 21.34 6.78 2.66
CA LEU A 17 21.20 8.23 2.44
C LEU A 17 20.75 9.00 3.70
N SER A 18 20.27 8.32 4.74
CA SER A 18 19.86 8.97 6.00
C SER A 18 21.04 9.55 6.79
N THR A 19 22.15 8.82 6.82
CA THR A 19 23.38 9.21 7.51
C THR A 19 24.06 10.47 6.95
N PRO A 20 24.26 10.64 5.64
CA PRO A 20 24.87 11.86 5.10
C PRO A 20 23.99 13.09 5.27
N ILE A 21 22.66 12.96 5.30
CA ILE A 21 21.76 14.09 5.59
C ILE A 21 21.92 14.53 7.05
N LEU A 22 21.93 13.58 7.99
CA LEU A 22 22.16 13.90 9.41
C LEU A 22 23.54 14.52 9.62
N ALA A 23 24.58 13.96 9.01
CA ALA A 23 25.95 14.46 9.12
C ALA A 23 26.09 15.85 8.48
N GLY A 24 25.53 16.07 7.30
CA GLY A 24 25.57 17.35 6.60
C GLY A 24 24.90 18.47 7.39
N VAL A 25 23.68 18.22 7.88
CA VAL A 25 22.98 19.20 8.73
C VAL A 25 23.72 19.42 10.06
N GLY A 26 24.25 18.35 10.65
CA GLY A 26 25.06 18.43 11.87
C GLY A 26 26.33 19.29 11.72
N ILE A 27 27.02 19.19 10.58
CA ILE A 27 28.21 20.00 10.28
C ILE A 27 27.84 21.47 10.07
N ILE A 28 26.77 21.75 9.33
CA ILE A 28 26.33 23.13 9.04
C ILE A 28 25.83 23.83 10.32
N LEU A 29 25.14 23.09 11.20
CA LEU A 29 24.59 23.61 12.46
C LEU A 29 25.50 23.34 13.68
N ALA A 30 26.77 22.99 13.46
CA ALA A 30 27.69 22.62 14.55
C ALA A 30 27.83 23.72 15.63
N SER A 31 27.65 25.00 15.26
CA SER A 31 27.70 26.15 16.16
C SER A 31 26.43 26.39 16.99
N MET A 32 25.30 25.76 16.64
CA MET A 32 23.99 25.96 17.30
C MET A 32 23.73 24.96 18.46
N GLY A 33 24.68 24.07 18.72
CA GLY A 33 24.59 23.02 19.73
C GLY A 33 24.05 21.71 19.18
N ALA A 34 24.60 20.59 19.67
CA ALA A 34 24.33 19.25 19.16
C ALA A 34 22.83 18.87 19.20
N LEU A 35 22.11 19.29 20.25
CA LEU A 35 20.67 19.00 20.39
C LEU A 35 19.84 19.72 19.31
N THR A 36 20.08 21.02 19.11
CA THR A 36 19.38 21.83 18.10
C THR A 36 19.67 21.32 16.70
N ALA A 37 20.94 21.02 16.41
CA ALA A 37 21.35 20.46 15.13
C ALA A 37 20.68 19.11 14.85
N ALA A 38 20.58 18.23 15.85
CA ALA A 38 19.90 16.95 15.73
C ALA A 38 18.39 17.10 15.47
N ILE A 39 17.71 18.00 16.18
CA ILE A 39 16.27 18.26 15.97
C ILE A 39 16.02 18.73 14.53
N VAL A 40 16.81 19.69 14.05
CA VAL A 40 16.69 20.22 12.69
C VAL A 40 17.05 19.16 11.64
N ALA A 41 18.09 18.38 11.86
CA ALA A 41 18.49 17.28 10.96
C ALA A 41 17.39 16.23 10.81
N ASN A 42 16.73 15.85 11.91
CA ASN A 42 15.61 14.91 11.88
C ASN A 42 14.38 15.51 11.16
N LEU A 43 14.10 16.80 11.34
CA LEU A 43 13.00 17.48 10.65
C LEU A 43 13.23 17.53 9.13
N ILE A 44 14.42 17.96 8.70
CA ILE A 44 14.81 18.01 7.29
C ILE A 44 14.83 16.61 6.68
N GLY A 45 15.44 15.65 7.38
CA GLY A 45 15.45 14.24 6.99
C GLY A 45 14.04 13.70 6.81
N GLY A 46 13.14 13.93 7.77
CA GLY A 46 11.74 13.50 7.68
C GLY A 46 10.99 14.10 6.49
N LEU A 47 11.19 15.38 6.19
CA LEU A 47 10.57 16.04 5.03
C LEU A 47 11.07 15.47 3.71
N ILE A 48 12.37 15.19 3.58
CA ILE A 48 12.94 14.62 2.35
C ILE A 48 12.54 13.14 2.21
N PHE A 49 12.72 12.34 3.27
CA PHE A 49 12.43 10.91 3.25
C PHE A 49 10.97 10.61 3.06
N PHE A 50 10.04 11.45 3.52
CA PHE A 50 8.61 11.28 3.23
C PHE A 50 8.35 11.17 1.72
N TRP A 51 8.95 12.05 0.92
CA TRP A 51 8.77 12.01 -0.54
C TRP A 51 9.50 10.85 -1.20
N VAL A 52 10.69 10.48 -0.70
CA VAL A 52 11.46 9.34 -1.21
C VAL A 52 10.75 8.02 -0.90
N ASP A 53 10.28 7.83 0.34
CA ASP A 53 9.50 6.67 0.76
C ASP A 53 8.19 6.62 -0.02
N ARG A 54 7.49 7.75 -0.16
CA ARG A 54 6.33 7.83 -1.05
C ARG A 54 6.71 7.37 -2.45
N PHE A 55 7.76 7.86 -3.07
CA PHE A 55 8.16 7.43 -4.42
C PHE A 55 8.50 5.93 -4.52
N ILE A 56 9.22 5.37 -3.53
CA ILE A 56 9.60 3.95 -3.50
C ILE A 56 8.38 3.03 -3.26
N PHE A 57 7.43 3.47 -2.44
CA PHE A 57 6.27 2.68 -2.02
C PHE A 57 4.96 3.04 -2.75
N THR A 58 4.93 4.05 -3.61
CA THR A 58 3.72 4.45 -4.39
C THR A 58 3.40 3.49 -5.54
N SER A 59 4.25 2.49 -5.81
CA SER A 59 3.88 1.40 -6.72
C SER A 59 3.08 0.33 -5.96
N GLU A 60 1.76 0.52 -6.01
CA GLU A 60 0.74 -0.53 -5.88
C GLU A 60 0.89 -1.43 -4.64
N THR A 61 0.56 -0.89 -3.48
CA THR A 61 -0.23 -1.67 -2.52
C THR A 61 -1.68 -1.72 -3.01
N LEU A 62 -1.89 -2.24 -4.22
CA LEU A 62 -3.14 -2.86 -4.60
C LEU A 62 -3.02 -4.34 -4.27
N ASP A 63 -2.73 -4.61 -2.99
CA ASP A 63 -3.29 -5.83 -2.40
C ASP A 63 -4.78 -5.75 -2.67
N ALA A 64 -5.32 -6.81 -3.23
CA ALA A 64 -6.72 -6.92 -3.59
C ALA A 64 -7.60 -6.29 -2.50
N GLN A 65 -8.26 -5.17 -2.80
CA GLN A 65 -9.14 -4.55 -1.82
C GLN A 65 -10.44 -5.36 -1.81
N TRP A 66 -10.66 -6.10 -0.73
CA TRP A 66 -11.88 -6.86 -0.50
C TRP A 66 -12.73 -6.15 0.55
N GLU A 67 -13.98 -5.86 0.18
CA GLU A 67 -15.02 -5.45 1.12
C GLU A 67 -15.78 -6.68 1.60
N VAL A 68 -16.01 -6.77 2.91
CA VAL A 68 -16.80 -7.83 3.53
C VAL A 68 -17.94 -7.22 4.33
N LYS A 69 -19.18 -7.66 4.08
CA LYS A 69 -20.38 -7.23 4.80
C LYS A 69 -21.20 -8.43 5.27
N GLU A 70 -21.81 -8.31 6.44
CA GLU A 70 -22.72 -9.31 6.99
C GLU A 70 -24.16 -9.11 6.49
N ASN A 71 -24.97 -10.17 6.52
CA ASN A 71 -26.40 -10.15 6.20
C ASN A 71 -26.74 -9.55 4.82
N ILE A 72 -25.90 -9.80 3.81
CA ILE A 72 -26.20 -9.39 2.44
C ILE A 72 -26.88 -10.52 1.67
N CYS A 73 -27.69 -10.16 0.67
CA CYS A 73 -28.25 -11.10 -0.28
C CYS A 73 -27.26 -11.28 -1.44
N CYS A 74 -26.76 -12.49 -1.66
CA CYS A 74 -25.85 -12.78 -2.76
C CYS A 74 -26.54 -12.54 -4.12
N VAL A 75 -25.92 -11.76 -5.00
CA VAL A 75 -26.48 -11.46 -6.33
C VAL A 75 -26.65 -12.68 -7.24
N ASP A 76 -25.83 -13.72 -7.05
CA ASP A 76 -25.83 -14.91 -7.92
C ASP A 76 -26.73 -16.03 -7.39
N CYS A 77 -26.84 -16.20 -6.07
CA CYS A 77 -27.53 -17.35 -5.45
C CYS A 77 -28.66 -16.97 -4.49
N GLY A 78 -28.88 -15.68 -4.21
CA GLY A 78 -29.97 -15.18 -3.37
C GLY A 78 -29.86 -15.53 -1.88
N LYS A 79 -28.79 -16.20 -1.44
CA LYS A 79 -28.60 -16.55 -0.02
C LYS A 79 -28.27 -15.30 0.80
N ILE A 80 -28.88 -15.18 1.97
CA ILE A 80 -28.52 -14.20 3.00
C ILE A 80 -27.32 -14.74 3.77
N THR A 81 -26.16 -14.10 3.62
CA THR A 81 -24.91 -14.57 4.21
C THR A 81 -23.88 -13.44 4.30
N ARG A 82 -22.67 -13.78 4.74
CA ARG A 82 -21.51 -12.91 4.68
C ARG A 82 -21.09 -12.76 3.22
N GLY A 83 -21.12 -11.53 2.73
CA GLY A 83 -20.78 -11.20 1.35
C GLY A 83 -19.39 -10.64 1.21
N TYR A 84 -18.75 -11.03 0.13
CA TYR A 84 -17.43 -10.63 -0.28
C TYR A 84 -17.54 -9.89 -1.61
N ARG A 85 -16.83 -8.77 -1.72
CA ARG A 85 -16.75 -7.96 -2.93
C ARG A 85 -15.30 -7.58 -3.18
N LEU A 86 -14.82 -7.91 -4.38
CA LEU A 86 -13.53 -7.43 -4.85
C LEU A 86 -13.72 -6.01 -5.41
N VAL A 87 -13.15 -5.02 -4.73
CA VAL A 87 -13.28 -3.61 -5.07
C VAL A 87 -12.20 -3.19 -6.05
N LYS A 88 -10.95 -3.59 -5.79
CA LYS A 88 -9.81 -3.15 -6.59
C LYS A 88 -8.67 -4.17 -6.63
N THR A 89 -8.07 -4.31 -7.81
CA THR A 89 -6.82 -5.03 -8.08
C THR A 89 -5.93 -4.17 -8.97
N GLN A 90 -4.75 -4.65 -9.34
CA GLN A 90 -3.84 -3.93 -10.25
C GLN A 90 -4.47 -3.61 -11.61
N THR A 91 -5.39 -4.44 -12.10
CA THR A 91 -5.99 -4.31 -13.44
C THR A 91 -7.51 -4.21 -13.43
N TYR A 92 -8.13 -4.08 -12.25
CA TYR A 92 -9.57 -4.02 -12.05
C TYR A 92 -9.91 -2.98 -10.98
N ASP A 93 -10.74 -1.99 -11.29
CA ASP A 93 -11.18 -0.99 -10.31
C ASP A 93 -12.70 -0.81 -10.39
N ARG A 94 -13.38 -1.09 -9.28
CA ARG A 94 -14.81 -0.86 -9.06
C ARG A 94 -15.07 -0.07 -7.78
N SER A 95 -14.10 0.76 -7.36
CA SER A 95 -14.24 1.62 -6.17
C SER A 95 -15.44 2.57 -6.29
N ASP A 96 -15.73 3.06 -7.50
CA ASP A 96 -16.79 4.03 -7.79
C ASP A 96 -18.10 3.40 -8.29
N ASP A 97 -18.29 2.08 -8.13
CA ASP A 97 -19.49 1.39 -8.61
C ASP A 97 -20.73 1.83 -7.78
N PRO A 98 -21.74 2.46 -8.39
CA PRO A 98 -22.93 2.95 -7.69
C PRO A 98 -23.82 1.81 -7.16
N GLU A 99 -23.68 0.59 -7.68
CA GLU A 99 -24.44 -0.59 -7.24
C GLU A 99 -23.50 -1.71 -6.77
N PRO A 100 -23.12 -1.72 -5.47
CA PRO A 100 -22.12 -2.67 -4.98
C PRO A 100 -22.68 -4.10 -4.93
N GLU A 101 -22.21 -4.94 -5.85
CA GLU A 101 -22.56 -6.36 -5.93
C GLU A 101 -21.78 -7.20 -4.90
N PHE A 102 -22.46 -7.67 -3.85
CA PHE A 102 -21.88 -8.62 -2.90
C PHE A 102 -22.23 -10.07 -3.27
N ARG A 103 -21.25 -10.97 -3.12
CA ARG A 103 -21.39 -12.40 -3.41
C ARG A 103 -21.08 -13.22 -2.16
N CYS A 104 -21.76 -14.35 -1.98
CA CYS A 104 -21.38 -15.31 -0.95
C CYS A 104 -19.98 -15.87 -1.20
N GLU A 105 -19.39 -16.54 -0.22
CA GLU A 105 -18.04 -17.12 -0.32
C GLU A 105 -17.86 -17.96 -1.58
N ASP A 106 -18.71 -18.97 -1.80
CA ASP A 106 -18.65 -19.84 -2.98
C ASP A 106 -18.73 -19.09 -4.32
N CYS A 107 -19.64 -18.13 -4.44
CA CYS A 107 -19.83 -17.34 -5.65
C CYS A 107 -18.67 -16.35 -5.87
N SER A 108 -18.12 -15.80 -4.80
CA SER A 108 -16.96 -14.92 -4.84
C SER A 108 -15.70 -15.66 -5.32
N ILE A 109 -15.51 -16.92 -4.89
CA ILE A 109 -14.39 -17.77 -5.32
C ILE A 109 -14.51 -18.08 -6.81
N LYS A 110 -15.68 -18.52 -7.29
CA LYS A 110 -15.90 -18.76 -8.72
C LYS A 110 -15.62 -17.51 -9.56
N LYS A 111 -16.10 -16.35 -9.10
CA LYS A 111 -15.85 -15.07 -9.79
C LYS A 111 -14.35 -14.71 -9.79
N SER A 112 -13.65 -14.97 -8.70
CA SER A 112 -12.23 -14.67 -8.57
C SER A 112 -11.37 -15.55 -9.50
N GLU A 113 -11.74 -16.82 -9.68
CA GLU A 113 -11.10 -17.71 -10.66
C GLU A 113 -11.30 -17.23 -12.10
N VAL A 114 -12.52 -16.81 -12.47
CA VAL A 114 -12.81 -16.22 -13.78
C VAL A 114 -11.98 -14.95 -14.01
N LEU A 115 -11.89 -14.08 -13.00
CA LEU A 115 -11.09 -12.86 -13.07
C LEU A 115 -9.59 -13.18 -13.24
N LYS A 116 -9.07 -14.21 -12.56
CA LYS A 116 -7.70 -14.69 -12.75
C LYS A 116 -7.45 -15.18 -14.18
N GLN A 117 -8.40 -15.92 -14.77
CA GLN A 117 -8.32 -16.34 -16.18
C GLN A 117 -8.34 -15.16 -17.16
N GLN A 118 -8.99 -14.06 -16.79
CA GLN A 118 -9.03 -12.81 -17.56
C GLN A 118 -7.78 -11.92 -17.36
N GLY A 119 -6.80 -12.37 -16.55
CA GLY A 119 -5.57 -11.63 -16.27
C GLY A 119 -5.66 -10.65 -15.10
N HIS A 120 -6.78 -10.64 -14.37
CA HIS A 120 -6.95 -9.86 -13.14
C HIS A 120 -6.40 -10.63 -11.93
N ASN A 121 -5.07 -10.61 -11.81
CA ASN A 121 -4.37 -11.19 -10.66
C ASN A 121 -4.56 -10.32 -9.41
N HIS A 122 -4.82 -11.00 -8.30
CA HIS A 122 -5.14 -10.42 -7.00
C HIS A 122 -4.74 -11.39 -5.90
#